data_AF-E3M319-F1
#
_entry.id   AF-E3M319-F1
#
_cell.length_a   1.000
_cell.length_b   1.000
_cell.length_c   1.000
_cell.angle_alpha   90.00
_cell.angle_beta   90.00
_cell.angle_gamma   90.00
#
_symmetry.space_group_name_H-M   'P 1'
#
loop_
_entity.id
_entity.type
_entity.pdbx_description
1 polymer ?
#
loop_
_entity_poly.entity_id
_entity_poly.type
_entity_poly.pdbx_seq_one_letter_code
_entity_poly.pdbx_strand_id
1 'polypeptide(L)'
;MLTSSDGGSTSLTKSVEDTGTKEKSSQSSVTHRILKMKLKKITNWSGCSGAHLDDEPFYHGYMSREESEKLVRNQGEFLLRKTELTKRGEVVVLSVFWDEAAHHLVVEKANNGLFYLKEFCFENISDLVRYHHQTRVSVYKSGIKLFSWVVREEWQLYHEQINLGKKLGNGEFGEVFQGMFSVGIFTNDVEVAVKTMKGSKVTADERITFLREANLMLKLNHKYVVRLYGVATQQEPIMIVMELCSGGSLKGRIEKKEEEMSGVLKRKYCKQIAKGMRYLEKKQVIHRDLAARNVLLDKSDNCKISDFGLSLFGKLHKEQKLMKVPIRWLAPETLLKGIYSSKSDVWSYGVVMFEVFSRELPYSEVKVEWNILKELRRKVAMENLRLKPPNEMPDEDRKVMEMCFEPVENRASFVEICKKYKDLTSPLPSWNGLANRLVGIGSAV
;
A
#
# COMPACT_ATOMS: atom_id res chain seq x y z
N MET A 1 5.25 12.06 58.09
CA MET A 1 5.87 11.56 59.35
C MET A 1 6.48 10.22 58.97
N LEU A 2 7.81 10.07 58.92
CA LEU A 2 8.75 9.90 60.04
C LEU A 2 8.52 8.56 60.77
N THR A 3 9.50 7.67 60.99
CA THR A 3 10.96 7.59 60.63
C THR A 3 11.22 6.33 59.75
N SER A 4 12.38 5.68 59.56
CA SER A 4 13.80 5.77 60.03
C SER A 4 14.74 5.08 58.99
N SER A 5 16.04 4.95 59.27
CA SER A 5 17.04 4.23 58.43
C SER A 5 17.93 3.24 59.25
N ASP A 6 19.02 2.75 58.64
CA ASP A 6 20.15 1.98 59.23
C ASP A 6 19.84 0.48 59.50
N GLY A 7 20.78 -0.50 59.53
CA GLY A 7 22.23 -0.61 59.28
C GLY A 7 22.67 -2.08 59.58
N GLY A 8 23.90 -2.59 59.33
CA GLY A 8 25.08 -2.06 58.62
C GLY A 8 26.39 -2.81 58.97
N SER A 9 26.91 -3.70 58.10
CA SER A 9 28.15 -4.51 58.30
C SER A 9 28.02 -5.62 59.41
N THR A 10 28.93 -6.57 59.67
CA THR A 10 30.31 -6.89 59.23
C THR A 10 30.51 -8.39 58.92
N SER A 11 31.65 -8.76 58.32
CA SER A 11 32.09 -10.15 58.09
C SER A 11 33.00 -10.72 59.21
N LEU A 12 33.18 -12.05 59.24
CA LEU A 12 34.27 -12.74 59.94
C LEU A 12 34.77 -13.95 59.13
N THR A 13 35.93 -14.51 59.47
CA THR A 13 36.85 -15.18 58.53
C THR A 13 37.35 -16.56 58.97
N LYS A 14 38.15 -17.20 58.07
CA LYS A 14 39.05 -18.38 58.21
C LYS A 14 38.44 -19.74 57.81
N SER A 15 39.17 -20.71 57.25
CA SER A 15 40.51 -20.78 56.58
C SER A 15 40.57 -22.15 55.80
N VAL A 16 41.57 -22.57 55.00
CA VAL A 16 42.96 -22.98 55.32
C VAL A 16 43.68 -23.41 54.01
N GLU A 17 45.01 -23.17 53.93
CA GLU A 17 46.06 -23.80 53.08
C GLU A 17 46.13 -23.67 51.54
N ASP A 18 47.37 -23.93 51.07
CA ASP A 18 47.96 -23.71 49.74
C ASP A 18 48.92 -24.87 49.43
N THR A 19 48.84 -25.43 48.21
CA THR A 19 49.90 -26.27 47.60
C THR A 19 49.85 -26.16 46.07
N GLY A 20 50.60 -25.22 45.48
CA GLY A 20 50.64 -25.05 44.03
C GLY A 20 51.52 -26.05 43.26
N THR A 21 51.21 -26.30 41.99
CA THR A 21 52.24 -26.59 40.95
C THR A 21 51.75 -26.37 39.52
N LYS A 22 52.50 -25.54 38.77
CA LYS A 22 52.77 -25.56 37.32
C LYS A 22 51.61 -25.91 36.36
N GLU A 23 51.06 -24.90 35.71
CA GLU A 23 50.24 -25.05 34.50
C GLU A 23 51.00 -25.75 33.34
N LYS A 24 50.39 -26.78 32.74
CA LYS A 24 50.69 -27.20 31.35
C LYS A 24 49.45 -27.79 30.67
N SER A 25 49.26 -27.39 29.41
CA SER A 25 48.56 -28.11 28.32
C SER A 25 47.13 -28.65 28.53
N SER A 26 46.13 -27.94 28.01
CA SER A 26 44.84 -28.55 27.59
C SER A 26 44.00 -27.72 26.58
N GLN A 27 44.62 -26.97 25.66
CA GLN A 27 43.87 -26.35 24.53
C GLN A 27 43.62 -27.35 23.39
N SER A 28 42.58 -28.17 23.52
CA SER A 28 42.14 -29.15 22.51
C SER A 28 41.24 -28.55 21.42
N SER A 29 41.89 -27.93 20.43
CA SER A 29 41.47 -27.93 19.00
C SER A 29 39.96 -27.97 18.66
N VAL A 30 39.31 -26.80 18.61
CA VAL A 30 38.09 -26.59 17.79
C VAL A 30 38.47 -25.81 16.53
N THR A 31 39.31 -26.42 15.69
CA THR A 31 39.77 -25.82 14.43
C THR A 31 38.63 -25.74 13.42
N HIS A 32 38.13 -24.52 13.19
CA HIS A 32 37.19 -24.24 12.09
C HIS A 32 37.82 -24.64 10.76
N ARG A 33 37.33 -25.74 10.15
CA ARG A 33 37.70 -26.15 8.79
C ARG A 33 37.11 -25.18 7.76
N ILE A 34 37.81 -24.06 7.55
CA ILE A 34 37.59 -23.18 6.38
C ILE A 34 38.04 -23.95 5.13
N LEU A 35 37.10 -24.65 4.51
CA LEU A 35 37.27 -25.19 3.16
C LEU A 35 37.50 -24.02 2.20
N LYS A 36 38.74 -23.85 1.73
CA LYS A 36 39.05 -22.96 0.61
C LYS A 36 38.34 -23.47 -0.65
N MET A 37 37.11 -23.02 -0.90
CA MET A 37 36.40 -23.28 -2.14
C MET A 37 37.19 -22.67 -3.31
N LYS A 38 37.78 -23.53 -4.14
CA LYS A 38 38.38 -23.12 -5.41
C LYS A 38 37.26 -22.73 -6.38
N LEU A 39 36.89 -21.46 -6.39
CA LEU A 39 36.00 -20.89 -7.39
C LEU A 39 36.65 -20.97 -8.78
N LYS A 40 35.86 -21.36 -9.78
CA LYS A 40 36.25 -21.44 -11.19
C LYS A 40 35.82 -20.15 -11.88
N LYS A 41 36.75 -19.20 -12.06
CA LYS A 41 36.46 -18.02 -12.90
C LYS A 41 36.30 -18.47 -14.34
N ILE A 42 35.18 -18.12 -14.97
CA ILE A 42 34.97 -18.30 -16.40
C ILE A 42 35.48 -17.05 -17.12
N THR A 43 36.36 -17.22 -18.10
CA THR A 43 37.00 -16.11 -18.83
C THR A 43 36.77 -16.14 -20.34
N ASN A 44 36.48 -17.32 -20.92
CA ASN A 44 36.46 -17.55 -22.36
C ASN A 44 35.07 -17.96 -22.87
N TRP A 45 34.00 -17.47 -22.24
CA TRP A 45 32.63 -17.78 -22.64
C TRP A 45 32.04 -16.62 -23.46
N SER A 46 31.68 -16.91 -24.72
CA SER A 46 31.20 -15.92 -25.69
C SER A 46 29.79 -15.38 -25.42
N GLY A 47 29.09 -15.90 -24.41
CA GLY A 47 27.81 -15.37 -23.94
C GLY A 47 27.92 -14.23 -22.92
N CYS A 48 29.15 -13.83 -22.54
CA CYS A 48 29.37 -12.65 -21.70
C CYS A 48 28.76 -11.41 -22.36
N SER A 49 27.91 -10.72 -21.62
CA SER A 49 27.05 -9.64 -22.10
C SER A 49 27.46 -8.27 -21.57
N GLY A 50 28.07 -8.21 -20.38
CA GLY A 50 28.38 -6.96 -19.70
C GLY A 50 27.17 -6.12 -19.28
N ALA A 51 25.94 -6.64 -19.43
CA ALA A 51 24.70 -5.93 -19.11
C ALA A 51 24.56 -5.64 -17.61
N HIS A 52 23.89 -4.55 -17.25
CA HIS A 52 23.60 -4.27 -15.85
C HIS A 52 22.51 -5.23 -15.34
N LEU A 53 22.51 -5.49 -14.03
CA LEU A 53 21.52 -6.41 -13.45
C LEU A 53 20.09 -5.86 -13.58
N ASP A 54 19.93 -4.54 -13.50
CA ASP A 54 18.61 -3.89 -13.57
C ASP A 54 17.97 -3.94 -14.98
N ASP A 55 18.80 -4.12 -16.02
CA ASP A 55 18.37 -4.31 -17.41
C ASP A 55 17.76 -5.70 -17.65
N GLU A 56 18.00 -6.66 -16.76
CA GLU A 56 17.67 -8.06 -17.03
C GLU A 56 16.16 -8.34 -17.00
N PRO A 57 15.61 -9.04 -18.03
CA PRO A 57 14.19 -9.42 -18.06
C PRO A 57 13.83 -10.47 -17.00
N PHE A 58 14.82 -11.02 -16.29
CA PHE A 58 14.70 -11.94 -15.18
C PHE A 58 15.00 -11.33 -13.81
N TYR A 59 15.25 -10.02 -13.71
CA TYR A 59 15.47 -9.33 -12.43
C TYR A 59 14.28 -8.44 -12.06
N HIS A 60 13.68 -8.71 -10.90
CA HIS A 60 12.42 -8.07 -10.47
C HIS A 60 12.62 -7.01 -9.37
N GLY A 61 13.86 -6.58 -9.11
CA GLY A 61 14.14 -5.61 -8.05
C GLY A 61 13.81 -6.14 -6.65
N TYR A 62 13.42 -5.26 -5.73
CA TYR A 62 12.92 -5.65 -4.42
C TYR A 62 11.63 -6.48 -4.52
N MET A 63 11.69 -7.72 -4.03
CA MET A 63 10.55 -8.63 -3.99
C MET A 63 10.67 -9.57 -2.79
N SER A 64 9.56 -9.79 -2.09
CA SER A 64 9.52 -10.71 -0.95
C SER A 64 9.72 -12.16 -1.38
N ARG A 65 10.00 -13.03 -0.41
CA ARG A 65 10.06 -14.49 -0.65
C ARG A 65 8.70 -15.00 -1.15
N GLU A 66 7.63 -14.67 -0.45
CA GLU A 66 6.26 -15.14 -0.71
C GLU A 66 5.71 -14.68 -2.08
N GLU A 67 6.13 -13.51 -2.58
CA GLU A 67 5.82 -13.07 -3.95
C GLU A 67 6.57 -13.92 -4.99
N SER A 68 7.88 -14.16 -4.78
CA SER A 68 8.66 -14.97 -5.72
C SER A 68 8.17 -16.43 -5.81
N GLU A 69 7.75 -17.02 -4.68
CA GLU A 69 7.17 -18.38 -4.60
C GLU A 69 5.83 -18.50 -5.32
N LYS A 70 5.14 -17.38 -5.62
CA LYS A 70 3.91 -17.36 -6.44
C LYS A 70 4.19 -17.16 -7.93
N LEU A 71 5.41 -16.78 -8.29
CA LEU A 71 5.82 -16.49 -9.68
C LEU A 71 6.56 -17.66 -10.32
N VAL A 72 7.54 -18.28 -9.64
CA VAL A 72 8.21 -19.49 -10.16
C VAL A 72 7.34 -20.72 -9.89
N ARG A 73 6.92 -21.40 -10.97
CA ARG A 73 5.94 -22.51 -10.93
C ARG A 73 6.36 -23.73 -11.74
N ASN A 74 7.19 -23.54 -12.77
CA ASN A 74 7.61 -24.61 -13.68
C ASN A 74 9.04 -25.10 -13.34
N GLN A 75 9.34 -26.38 -13.60
CA GLN A 75 10.68 -26.94 -13.33
C GLN A 75 11.78 -26.12 -14.04
N GLY A 76 12.77 -25.64 -13.28
CA GLY A 76 13.88 -24.82 -13.79
C GLY A 76 13.51 -23.38 -14.13
N GLU A 77 12.29 -22.93 -13.84
CA GLU A 77 11.85 -21.54 -14.00
C GLU A 77 12.38 -20.68 -12.85
N PHE A 78 13.01 -19.55 -13.18
CA PHE A 78 13.69 -18.71 -12.19
C PHE A 78 13.43 -17.20 -12.34
N LEU A 79 13.75 -16.49 -11.27
CA LEU A 79 13.94 -15.04 -11.25
C LEU A 79 15.05 -14.63 -10.27
N LEU A 80 15.64 -13.48 -10.50
CA LEU A 80 16.47 -12.77 -9.53
C LEU A 80 15.63 -11.70 -8.82
N ARG A 81 15.84 -11.57 -7.51
CA ARG A 81 15.26 -10.51 -6.69
C ARG A 81 16.25 -9.96 -5.68
N LYS A 82 16.09 -8.70 -5.32
CA LYS A 82 16.78 -8.03 -4.22
C LYS A 82 15.99 -8.19 -2.93
N THR A 83 16.67 -8.44 -1.82
CA THR A 83 16.04 -8.59 -0.50
C THR A 83 17.04 -8.23 0.60
N GLU A 84 16.55 -7.85 1.78
CA GLU A 84 17.40 -7.56 2.93
C GLU A 84 17.52 -8.80 3.85
N LEU A 85 18.73 -9.07 4.34
CA LEU A 85 19.00 -10.13 5.33
C LEU A 85 19.66 -9.52 6.57
N THR A 86 19.11 -9.82 7.75
CA THR A 86 19.40 -9.16 9.05
C THR A 86 20.87 -9.16 9.51
N LYS A 87 21.74 -9.96 8.88
CA LYS A 87 23.18 -10.05 9.18
C LYS A 87 24.09 -9.72 7.99
N ARG A 88 23.54 -9.39 6.82
CA ARG A 88 24.28 -9.14 5.56
C ARG A 88 23.87 -7.85 4.84
N GLY A 89 22.77 -7.21 5.25
CA GLY A 89 22.19 -6.10 4.50
C GLY A 89 21.52 -6.61 3.22
N GLU A 90 21.62 -5.83 2.15
CA GLU A 90 20.96 -6.13 0.89
C GLU A 90 21.72 -7.20 0.08
N VAL A 91 20.99 -8.20 -0.42
CA VAL A 91 21.52 -9.30 -1.23
C VAL A 91 20.64 -9.56 -2.44
N VAL A 92 21.23 -10.13 -3.49
CA VAL A 92 20.51 -10.68 -4.63
C VAL A 92 20.28 -12.17 -4.40
N VAL A 93 19.07 -12.64 -4.69
CA VAL A 93 18.63 -14.03 -4.49
C VAL A 93 18.05 -14.57 -5.78
N LEU A 94 18.64 -15.66 -6.26
CA LEU A 94 18.09 -16.50 -7.31
C LEU A 94 16.99 -17.38 -6.71
N SER A 95 15.75 -17.10 -7.09
CA SER A 95 14.58 -17.91 -6.75
C SER A 95 14.23 -18.78 -7.96
N VAL A 96 14.16 -20.09 -7.78
CA VAL A 96 13.96 -21.07 -8.87
C VAL A 96 13.08 -22.21 -8.41
N PHE A 97 12.07 -22.58 -9.20
CA PHE A 97 11.23 -23.74 -8.90
C PHE A 97 11.93 -25.01 -9.40
N TRP A 98 12.13 -25.98 -8.51
CA TRP A 98 12.86 -27.20 -8.80
C TRP A 98 12.44 -28.32 -7.85
N ASP A 99 12.15 -29.51 -8.40
CA ASP A 99 11.74 -30.72 -7.67
C ASP A 99 10.58 -30.43 -6.71
N GLU A 100 9.47 -29.94 -7.30
CA GLU A 100 8.21 -29.56 -6.65
C GLU A 100 8.28 -28.38 -5.64
N ALA A 101 9.47 -27.78 -5.43
CA ALA A 101 9.67 -26.72 -4.45
C ALA A 101 10.38 -25.47 -4.99
N ALA A 102 9.97 -24.30 -4.50
CA ALA A 102 10.69 -23.05 -4.70
C ALA A 102 11.99 -23.04 -3.86
N HIS A 103 13.12 -22.97 -4.54
CA HIS A 103 14.46 -22.88 -3.96
C HIS A 103 14.99 -21.44 -4.03
N HIS A 104 15.66 -20.97 -2.98
CA HIS A 104 16.22 -19.62 -2.91
C HIS A 104 17.71 -19.67 -2.60
N LEU A 105 18.53 -19.24 -3.57
CA LEU A 105 19.99 -19.25 -3.51
C LEU A 105 20.50 -17.82 -3.46
N VAL A 106 21.19 -17.44 -2.38
CA VAL A 106 21.85 -16.13 -2.26
C VAL A 106 23.04 -16.10 -3.23
N VAL A 107 23.14 -15.04 -4.04
CA VAL A 107 24.33 -14.78 -4.85
C VAL A 107 25.40 -14.21 -3.91
N GLU A 108 26.44 -14.99 -3.65
CA GLU A 108 27.55 -14.60 -2.78
C GLU A 108 28.56 -13.76 -3.55
N LYS A 109 29.26 -12.86 -2.86
CA LYS A 109 30.38 -12.06 -3.41
C LYS A 109 31.68 -12.42 -2.68
N ALA A 110 32.70 -12.81 -3.44
CA ALA A 110 34.00 -13.17 -2.91
C ALA A 110 34.86 -11.92 -2.62
N ASN A 111 35.90 -12.08 -1.78
CA ASN A 111 36.80 -10.98 -1.39
C ASN A 111 37.53 -10.31 -2.57
N ASN A 112 37.65 -10.99 -3.72
CA ASN A 112 38.21 -10.45 -4.96
C ASN A 112 37.15 -9.81 -5.89
N GLY A 113 35.95 -9.55 -5.38
CA GLY A 113 34.85 -8.90 -6.10
C GLY A 113 33.94 -9.84 -6.90
N LEU A 114 34.37 -11.07 -7.20
CA LEU A 114 33.63 -11.99 -8.08
C LEU A 114 32.35 -12.52 -7.42
N PHE A 115 31.27 -12.61 -8.20
CA PHE A 115 29.98 -13.16 -7.78
C PHE A 115 29.89 -14.67 -8.07
N TYR A 116 29.25 -15.44 -7.19
CA TYR A 116 29.08 -16.89 -7.34
C TYR A 116 27.85 -17.44 -6.61
N LEU A 117 27.38 -18.61 -7.07
CA LEU A 117 26.35 -19.41 -6.37
C LEU A 117 26.93 -20.68 -5.73
N LYS A 118 27.98 -21.26 -6.32
CA LYS A 118 28.65 -22.48 -5.83
C LYS A 118 30.08 -22.62 -6.33
N GLU A 119 30.26 -23.03 -7.59
CA GLU A 119 31.58 -23.35 -8.16
C GLU A 119 32.07 -22.31 -9.16
N PHE A 120 31.19 -21.83 -10.03
CA PHE A 120 31.54 -20.87 -11.07
C PHE A 120 31.42 -19.44 -10.55
N CYS A 121 32.33 -18.56 -10.97
CA CYS A 121 32.31 -17.16 -10.59
C CYS A 121 32.60 -16.20 -11.76
N PHE A 122 31.97 -15.04 -11.70
CA PHE A 122 31.94 -14.02 -12.76
C PHE A 122 32.11 -12.62 -12.15
N GLU A 123 32.40 -11.63 -12.99
CA GLU A 123 32.61 -10.23 -12.55
C GLU A 123 31.29 -9.48 -12.30
N ASN A 124 30.17 -9.94 -12.89
CA ASN A 124 28.82 -9.44 -12.66
C ASN A 124 27.82 -10.62 -12.46
N ILE A 125 26.61 -10.30 -12.00
CA ILE A 125 25.56 -11.29 -11.69
C ILE A 125 24.81 -11.76 -12.95
N SER A 126 24.67 -10.91 -13.98
CA SER A 126 23.98 -11.28 -15.23
C SER A 126 24.68 -12.45 -15.91
N ASP A 127 25.99 -12.33 -16.17
CA ASP A 127 26.77 -13.34 -16.88
C ASP A 127 26.86 -14.66 -16.09
N LEU A 128 26.90 -14.62 -14.75
CA LEU A 128 26.78 -15.81 -13.90
C LEU A 128 25.47 -16.57 -14.17
N VAL A 129 24.34 -15.86 -14.23
CA VAL A 129 23.01 -16.44 -14.38
C VAL A 129 22.73 -16.84 -15.83
N ARG A 130 23.14 -16.01 -16.80
CA ARG A 130 23.10 -16.33 -18.24
C ARG A 130 23.98 -17.54 -18.57
N TYR A 131 25.15 -17.70 -17.95
CA TYR A 131 25.98 -18.91 -18.11
C TYR A 131 25.25 -20.16 -17.64
N HIS A 132 24.71 -20.14 -16.42
CA HIS A 132 23.96 -21.28 -15.86
C HIS A 132 22.67 -21.59 -16.64
N HIS A 133 22.01 -20.57 -17.20
CA HIS A 133 20.91 -20.74 -18.14
C HIS A 133 21.39 -21.39 -19.45
N GLN A 134 22.26 -20.74 -20.22
CA GLN A 134 22.61 -21.19 -21.58
C GLN A 134 23.31 -22.54 -21.60
N THR A 135 24.19 -22.82 -20.63
CA THR A 135 24.94 -24.10 -20.55
C THR A 135 24.17 -25.22 -19.85
N ARG A 136 23.05 -24.91 -19.18
CA ARG A 136 22.26 -25.85 -18.35
C ARG A 136 23.10 -26.56 -17.27
N VAL A 137 24.24 -25.98 -16.87
CA VAL A 137 25.10 -26.46 -15.77
C VAL A 137 24.45 -26.14 -14.42
N SER A 138 24.49 -27.08 -13.47
CA SER A 138 23.82 -26.93 -12.17
C SER A 138 24.30 -25.70 -11.38
N VAL A 139 23.37 -24.88 -10.88
CA VAL A 139 23.67 -23.74 -9.99
C VAL A 139 24.10 -24.19 -8.60
N TYR A 140 23.68 -25.38 -8.15
CA TYR A 140 23.89 -25.82 -6.77
C TYR A 140 24.24 -27.31 -6.63
N LYS A 141 24.31 -27.81 -5.39
CA LYS A 141 24.64 -29.21 -5.07
C LYS A 141 23.51 -30.20 -5.44
N SER A 142 22.26 -29.77 -5.39
CA SER A 142 21.05 -30.56 -5.65
C SER A 142 20.72 -30.78 -7.14
N GLY A 143 21.61 -30.40 -8.06
CA GLY A 143 21.39 -30.60 -9.49
C GLY A 143 20.49 -29.57 -10.17
N ILE A 144 20.00 -28.56 -9.44
CA ILE A 144 19.14 -27.47 -9.92
C ILE A 144 19.72 -26.81 -11.18
N LYS A 145 18.93 -26.76 -12.26
CA LYS A 145 19.27 -26.08 -13.52
C LYS A 145 18.30 -24.95 -13.82
N LEU A 146 18.73 -24.01 -14.64
CA LEU A 146 17.92 -22.89 -15.12
C LEU A 146 17.45 -23.16 -16.55
N PHE A 147 16.14 -23.15 -16.79
CA PHE A 147 15.50 -23.53 -18.06
C PHE A 147 14.81 -22.34 -18.74
N SER A 148 13.92 -21.65 -18.03
CA SER A 148 13.19 -20.44 -18.44
C SER A 148 13.28 -19.39 -17.34
N TRP A 149 13.03 -18.12 -17.65
CA TRP A 149 12.84 -17.10 -16.62
C TRP A 149 11.40 -16.63 -16.55
N VAL A 150 10.97 -16.19 -15.36
CA VAL A 150 9.77 -15.37 -15.23
C VAL A 150 10.02 -14.03 -15.91
N VAL A 151 9.14 -13.63 -16.81
CA VAL A 151 9.19 -12.30 -17.45
C VAL A 151 8.53 -11.30 -16.51
N ARG A 152 9.09 -10.09 -16.41
CA ARG A 152 8.50 -9.01 -15.61
C ARG A 152 7.18 -8.55 -16.23
N GLU A 153 6.19 -8.29 -15.37
CA GLU A 153 4.87 -7.79 -15.75
C GLU A 153 4.91 -6.33 -16.24
N GLU A 154 3.92 -5.87 -17.02
CA GLU A 154 3.84 -4.48 -17.53
C GLU A 154 3.86 -3.40 -16.42
N TRP A 155 3.44 -3.76 -15.21
CA TRP A 155 3.44 -2.85 -14.05
C TRP A 155 4.79 -2.79 -13.32
N GLN A 156 5.76 -3.65 -13.66
CA GLN A 156 7.15 -3.57 -13.19
C GLN A 156 7.96 -2.62 -14.09
N LEU A 157 7.76 -1.33 -13.86
CA LEU A 157 8.37 -0.24 -14.62
C LEU A 157 9.89 -0.23 -14.43
N TYR A 158 10.61 0.22 -15.45
CA TYR A 158 11.99 0.67 -15.28
C TYR A 158 12.00 2.07 -14.63
N HIS A 159 13.03 2.37 -13.84
CA HIS A 159 13.26 3.72 -13.29
C HIS A 159 13.48 4.75 -14.42
N GLU A 160 14.10 4.29 -15.51
CA GLU A 160 14.46 5.04 -16.71
C GLU A 160 13.23 5.53 -17.50
N GLN A 161 12.05 4.95 -17.24
CA GLN A 161 10.77 5.42 -17.78
C GLN A 161 10.16 6.59 -16.99
N ILE A 162 10.76 6.99 -15.86
CA ILE A 162 10.15 7.90 -14.87
C ILE A 162 11.02 9.14 -14.67
N ASN A 163 10.65 10.24 -15.33
CA ASN A 163 11.32 11.52 -15.11
C ASN A 163 10.66 12.27 -13.94
N LEU A 164 11.37 12.43 -12.82
CA LEU A 164 10.89 13.15 -11.64
C LEU A 164 10.95 14.68 -11.85
N GLY A 165 9.80 15.33 -11.70
CA GLY A 165 9.65 16.78 -11.70
C GLY A 165 9.47 17.36 -10.29
N LYS A 166 8.65 18.41 -10.19
CA LYS A 166 8.47 19.17 -8.94
C LYS A 166 7.83 18.32 -7.82
N LYS A 167 8.24 18.55 -6.58
CA LYS A 167 7.56 17.99 -5.40
C LYS A 167 6.15 18.59 -5.26
N LEU A 168 5.15 17.73 -5.06
CA LEU A 168 3.75 18.08 -4.82
C LEU A 168 3.39 18.08 -3.33
N GLY A 169 4.03 17.24 -2.52
CA GLY A 169 3.74 17.18 -1.08
C GLY A 169 4.49 16.07 -0.34
N ASN A 170 3.98 15.75 0.86
CA ASN A 170 4.40 14.59 1.65
C ASN A 170 3.15 13.74 1.94
N GLY A 171 3.25 12.42 1.81
CA GLY A 171 2.24 11.45 2.27
C GLY A 171 2.72 10.72 3.53
N GLU A 172 1.96 9.74 4.03
CA GLU A 172 2.32 9.00 5.25
C GLU A 172 3.69 8.29 5.13
N PHE A 173 3.99 7.68 3.98
CA PHE A 173 5.22 6.90 3.76
C PHE A 173 6.39 7.68 3.14
N GLY A 174 6.23 8.97 2.86
CA GLY A 174 7.30 9.76 2.23
C GLY A 174 6.82 10.93 1.39
N GLU A 175 7.37 11.06 0.18
CA GLU A 175 7.26 12.26 -0.65
C GLU A 175 6.44 11.96 -1.92
N VAL A 176 5.77 12.97 -2.45
CA VAL A 176 5.01 12.86 -3.70
C VAL A 176 5.50 13.94 -4.66
N PHE A 177 5.83 13.53 -5.88
CA PHE A 177 6.31 14.38 -6.97
C PHE A 177 5.35 14.33 -8.17
N GLN A 178 5.35 15.38 -8.98
CA GLN A 178 4.90 15.31 -10.37
C GLN A 178 6.03 14.64 -11.17
N GLY A 179 5.70 13.88 -12.21
CA GLY A 179 6.68 13.38 -13.16
C GLY A 179 6.08 13.13 -14.53
N MET A 180 6.93 12.71 -15.46
CA MET A 180 6.52 12.15 -16.75
C MET A 180 6.82 10.65 -16.77
N PHE A 181 5.89 9.87 -17.28
CA PHE A 181 6.04 8.42 -17.47
C PHE A 181 6.04 8.07 -18.96
N SER A 182 7.16 7.56 -19.44
CA SER A 182 7.34 7.10 -20.82
C SER A 182 6.79 5.69 -21.00
N VAL A 183 5.57 5.63 -21.51
CA VAL A 183 4.81 4.38 -21.73
C VAL A 183 5.44 3.52 -22.83
N GLY A 184 6.10 4.13 -23.82
CA GLY A 184 6.80 3.43 -24.90
C GLY A 184 7.26 4.38 -26.00
N ILE A 185 8.13 3.91 -26.90
CA ILE A 185 8.82 4.72 -27.93
C ILE A 185 7.82 5.40 -28.91
N PHE A 186 6.63 4.79 -29.12
CA PHE A 186 5.61 5.26 -30.05
C PHE A 186 4.36 5.84 -29.36
N THR A 187 4.43 6.12 -28.06
CA THR A 187 3.32 6.70 -27.29
C THR A 187 3.76 7.98 -26.58
N ASN A 188 2.87 8.95 -26.46
CA ASN A 188 3.15 10.19 -25.73
C ASN A 188 3.37 9.90 -24.24
N ASP A 189 4.34 10.58 -23.63
CA ASP A 189 4.56 10.55 -22.19
C ASP A 189 3.29 10.98 -21.42
N VAL A 190 3.08 10.36 -20.25
CA VAL A 190 1.92 10.63 -19.40
C VAL A 190 2.35 11.42 -18.17
N GLU A 191 1.64 12.50 -17.85
CA GLU A 191 1.81 13.18 -16.56
C GLU A 191 1.36 12.28 -15.40
N VAL A 192 2.26 12.06 -14.44
CA VAL A 192 2.06 11.15 -13.32
C VAL A 192 2.32 11.81 -11.97
N ALA A 193 1.69 11.26 -10.92
CA ALA A 193 2.09 11.47 -9.54
C ALA A 193 2.98 10.29 -9.11
N VAL A 194 4.22 10.57 -8.69
CA VAL A 194 5.18 9.57 -8.25
C VAL A 194 5.34 9.67 -6.73
N LYS A 195 4.93 8.62 -6.01
CA LYS A 195 5.15 8.49 -4.56
C LYS A 195 6.49 7.80 -4.35
N THR A 196 7.34 8.34 -3.48
CA THR A 196 8.65 7.76 -3.13
C THR A 196 8.80 7.66 -1.61
N MET A 197 9.64 6.72 -1.17
CA MET A 197 9.99 6.58 0.24
C MET A 197 10.99 7.66 0.68
N LYS A 198 10.99 8.01 1.97
CA LYS A 198 11.82 9.09 2.50
C LYS A 198 13.05 8.57 3.26
N GLY A 199 14.23 9.01 2.84
CA GLY A 199 15.50 8.83 3.55
C GLY A 199 16.42 7.76 2.94
N SER A 200 17.69 7.77 3.34
CA SER A 200 18.77 6.97 2.74
C SER A 200 18.95 5.57 3.36
N LYS A 201 18.10 5.18 4.32
CA LYS A 201 18.08 3.85 4.95
C LYS A 201 16.63 3.46 5.25
N VAL A 202 15.93 2.98 4.23
CA VAL A 202 14.58 2.42 4.38
C VAL A 202 14.70 0.94 4.76
N THR A 203 13.99 0.51 5.80
CA THR A 203 14.00 -0.89 6.25
C THR A 203 13.14 -1.78 5.34
N ALA A 204 13.40 -3.10 5.35
CA ALA A 204 12.54 -4.09 4.70
C ALA A 204 11.05 -3.97 5.07
N ASP A 205 10.71 -3.75 6.34
CA ASP A 205 9.32 -3.67 6.81
C ASP A 205 8.60 -2.41 6.30
N GLU A 206 9.31 -1.28 6.22
CA GLU A 206 8.80 -0.07 5.59
C GLU A 206 8.58 -0.28 4.08
N ARG A 207 9.52 -0.93 3.38
CA ARG A 207 9.39 -1.25 1.93
C ARG A 207 8.22 -2.20 1.66
N ILE A 208 8.01 -3.22 2.49
CA ILE A 208 6.85 -4.11 2.43
C ILE A 208 5.55 -3.33 2.65
N THR A 209 5.53 -2.42 3.63
CA THR A 209 4.35 -1.58 3.93
C THR A 209 4.02 -0.63 2.77
N PHE A 210 5.04 -0.05 2.13
CA PHE A 210 4.90 0.82 0.96
C PHE A 210 4.36 0.07 -0.27
N LEU A 211 4.98 -1.06 -0.62
CA LEU A 211 4.56 -1.86 -1.77
C LEU A 211 3.20 -2.56 -1.56
N ARG A 212 2.74 -2.74 -0.32
CA ARG A 212 1.40 -3.24 0.01
C ARG A 212 0.28 -2.36 -0.57
N GLU A 213 0.47 -1.03 -0.59
CA GLU A 213 -0.47 -0.08 -1.18
C GLU A 213 -0.60 -0.31 -2.69
N ALA A 214 0.54 -0.40 -3.40
CA ALA A 214 0.58 -0.70 -4.82
C ALA A 214 -0.03 -2.09 -5.14
N ASN A 215 0.33 -3.12 -4.37
CA ASN A 215 -0.22 -4.48 -4.49
C ASN A 215 -1.74 -4.59 -4.31
N LEU A 216 -2.36 -3.58 -3.66
CA LEU A 216 -3.82 -3.40 -3.62
C LEU A 216 -4.32 -2.65 -4.85
N MET A 217 -3.69 -1.51 -5.19
CA MET A 217 -4.09 -0.67 -6.32
C MET A 217 -3.95 -1.35 -7.69
N LEU A 218 -3.00 -2.28 -7.88
CA LEU A 218 -2.87 -3.10 -9.11
C LEU A 218 -4.16 -3.84 -9.49
N LYS A 219 -5.03 -4.13 -8.52
CA LYS A 219 -6.29 -4.86 -8.73
C LYS A 219 -7.49 -3.93 -8.95
N LEU A 220 -7.26 -2.61 -9.01
CA LEU A 220 -8.26 -1.56 -9.12
C LEU A 220 -8.12 -0.80 -10.45
N ASN A 221 -9.24 -0.67 -11.15
CA ASN A 221 -9.39 0.13 -12.36
C ASN A 221 -10.84 0.62 -12.44
N HIS A 222 -11.06 1.91 -12.17
CA HIS A 222 -12.37 2.55 -12.18
C HIS A 222 -12.24 4.07 -12.29
N LYS A 223 -13.13 4.75 -13.05
CA LYS A 223 -12.99 6.19 -13.35
C LYS A 223 -12.84 7.10 -12.12
N TYR A 224 -13.47 6.76 -10.99
CA TYR A 224 -13.47 7.56 -9.76
C TYR A 224 -12.53 7.01 -8.66
N VAL A 225 -11.52 6.25 -9.04
CA VAL A 225 -10.42 5.79 -8.18
C VAL A 225 -9.11 6.23 -8.86
N VAL A 226 -8.09 6.62 -8.11
CA VAL A 226 -6.75 6.91 -8.66
C VAL A 226 -6.20 5.64 -9.31
N ARG A 227 -5.88 5.72 -10.60
CA ARG A 227 -5.21 4.62 -11.30
C ARG A 227 -3.74 4.52 -10.88
N LEU A 228 -3.29 3.31 -10.58
CA LEU A 228 -1.87 2.94 -10.59
C LEU A 228 -1.45 2.60 -12.03
N TYR A 229 -0.27 3.07 -12.46
CA TYR A 229 0.37 2.64 -13.70
C TYR A 229 1.37 1.50 -13.43
N GLY A 230 2.16 1.61 -12.36
CA GLY A 230 3.08 0.56 -11.96
C GLY A 230 3.99 0.99 -10.80
N VAL A 231 5.01 0.18 -10.53
CA VAL A 231 6.07 0.45 -9.56
C VAL A 231 7.44 0.20 -10.18
N ALA A 232 8.44 0.97 -9.75
CA ALA A 232 9.84 0.72 -10.06
C ALA A 232 10.57 0.34 -8.75
N THR A 233 11.18 -0.84 -8.74
CA THR A 233 11.72 -1.53 -7.54
C THR A 233 13.16 -2.02 -7.73
N GLN A 234 13.76 -1.78 -8.89
CA GLN A 234 15.08 -2.26 -9.29
C GLN A 234 16.19 -1.63 -8.43
N GLN A 235 16.13 -0.30 -8.34
CA GLN A 235 17.03 0.56 -7.55
C GLN A 235 16.25 1.46 -6.57
N GLU A 236 16.98 2.22 -5.73
CA GLU A 236 16.41 3.24 -4.85
C GLU A 236 16.44 4.62 -5.53
N PRO A 237 15.46 5.52 -5.26
CA PRO A 237 14.30 5.29 -4.41
C PRO A 237 13.26 4.39 -5.09
N ILE A 238 12.61 3.50 -4.33
CA ILE A 238 11.42 2.78 -4.82
C ILE A 238 10.32 3.80 -5.18
N MET A 239 9.72 3.64 -6.37
CA MET A 239 8.70 4.53 -6.92
C MET A 239 7.36 3.83 -7.11
N ILE A 240 6.26 4.50 -6.74
CA ILE A 240 4.89 4.10 -7.08
C ILE A 240 4.31 5.17 -8.01
N VAL A 241 3.96 4.78 -9.24
CA VAL A 241 3.60 5.70 -10.34
C VAL A 241 2.10 5.69 -10.59
N MET A 242 1.44 6.82 -10.39
CA MET A 242 -0.02 6.96 -10.34
C MET A 242 -0.55 8.08 -11.24
N GLU A 243 -1.86 8.08 -11.47
CA GLU A 243 -2.60 9.12 -12.18
C GLU A 243 -2.48 10.51 -11.51
N LEU A 244 -1.95 11.50 -12.23
CA LEU A 244 -1.82 12.87 -11.73
C LEU A 244 -3.20 13.53 -11.60
N CYS A 245 -3.63 13.76 -10.36
CA CYS A 245 -4.84 14.49 -10.03
C CYS A 245 -4.52 15.98 -9.84
N SER A 246 -4.36 16.70 -10.95
CA SER A 246 -3.85 18.09 -10.96
C SER A 246 -4.75 19.13 -10.29
N GLY A 247 -6.01 18.81 -9.98
CA GLY A 247 -6.90 19.66 -9.19
C GLY A 247 -6.63 19.61 -7.68
N GLY A 248 -5.66 18.82 -7.21
CA GLY A 248 -5.35 18.67 -5.79
C GLY A 248 -6.38 17.85 -5.02
N SER A 249 -6.51 18.07 -3.72
CA SER A 249 -7.50 17.39 -2.88
C SER A 249 -8.84 18.13 -2.88
N LEU A 250 -9.94 17.37 -2.76
CA LEU A 250 -11.28 17.90 -2.59
C LEU A 250 -11.37 18.75 -1.31
N LYS A 251 -10.65 18.39 -0.23
CA LYS A 251 -10.47 19.26 0.95
C LYS A 251 -9.96 20.65 0.58
N GLY A 252 -8.90 20.73 -0.22
CA GLY A 252 -8.37 22.02 -0.71
C GLY A 252 -9.39 22.79 -1.54
N ARG A 253 -10.16 22.10 -2.40
CA ARG A 253 -11.24 22.71 -3.21
C ARG A 253 -12.40 23.26 -2.37
N ILE A 254 -12.77 22.62 -1.27
CA ILE A 254 -13.86 23.09 -0.40
C ILE A 254 -13.43 24.20 0.56
N GLU A 255 -12.16 24.25 1.00
CA GLU A 255 -11.66 25.26 1.95
C GLU A 255 -11.47 26.66 1.33
N LYS A 256 -11.34 26.76 0.01
CA LYS A 256 -11.32 28.02 -0.78
C LYS A 256 -12.65 28.78 -0.72
N LYS A 257 -12.94 29.51 0.36
CA LYS A 257 -14.25 30.16 0.58
C LYS A 257 -14.64 31.17 -0.51
N GLU A 258 -13.65 31.80 -1.14
CA GLU A 258 -13.80 32.71 -2.28
C GLU A 258 -14.32 32.02 -3.55
N GLU A 259 -14.11 30.71 -3.71
CA GLU A 259 -14.73 29.92 -4.77
C GLU A 259 -16.06 29.34 -4.27
N GLU A 260 -17.18 29.94 -4.70
CA GLU A 260 -18.50 29.39 -4.41
C GLU A 260 -18.75 28.01 -5.06
N MET A 261 -19.65 27.24 -4.46
CA MET A 261 -19.96 25.86 -4.86
C MET A 261 -21.46 25.61 -4.88
N SER A 262 -22.05 25.60 -6.07
CA SER A 262 -23.46 25.28 -6.25
C SER A 262 -23.82 23.89 -5.71
N GLY A 263 -25.07 23.71 -5.25
CA GLY A 263 -25.57 22.41 -4.81
C GLY A 263 -25.42 21.31 -5.87
N VAL A 264 -25.46 21.66 -7.16
CA VAL A 264 -25.22 20.74 -8.28
C VAL A 264 -23.75 20.26 -8.30
N LEU A 265 -22.79 21.13 -8.01
CA LEU A 265 -21.37 20.76 -7.90
C LEU A 265 -21.09 19.93 -6.65
N LYS A 266 -21.63 20.34 -5.48
CA LYS A 266 -21.59 19.55 -4.24
C LYS A 266 -22.14 18.12 -4.46
N ARG A 267 -23.32 18.00 -5.09
CA ARG A 267 -23.97 16.74 -5.48
C ARG A 267 -23.19 15.96 -6.56
N LYS A 268 -22.49 16.61 -7.51
CA LYS A 268 -21.58 15.96 -8.48
C LYS A 268 -20.50 15.17 -7.74
N TYR A 269 -19.79 15.81 -6.81
CA TYR A 269 -18.71 15.16 -6.04
C TYR A 269 -19.25 13.96 -5.24
N CYS A 270 -20.30 14.15 -4.46
CA CYS A 270 -20.91 13.08 -3.66
C CYS A 270 -21.37 11.89 -4.53
N LYS A 271 -21.92 12.14 -5.73
CA LYS A 271 -22.30 11.10 -6.70
C LYS A 271 -21.12 10.37 -7.33
N GLN A 272 -19.97 11.02 -7.50
CA GLN A 272 -18.77 10.40 -8.05
C GLN A 272 -18.05 9.53 -7.02
N ILE A 273 -17.90 10.03 -5.79
CA ILE A 273 -17.31 9.29 -4.67
C ILE A 273 -18.15 8.04 -4.35
N ALA A 274 -19.48 8.14 -4.28
CA ALA A 274 -20.35 6.98 -4.06
C ALA A 274 -20.17 5.89 -5.14
N LYS A 275 -20.04 6.27 -6.41
CA LYS A 275 -19.76 5.32 -7.51
C LYS A 275 -18.41 4.64 -7.35
N GLY A 276 -17.39 5.37 -6.90
CA GLY A 276 -16.05 4.84 -6.61
C GLY A 276 -16.05 3.88 -5.43
N MET A 277 -16.69 4.25 -4.31
CA MET A 277 -16.80 3.38 -3.14
C MET A 277 -17.63 2.12 -3.42
N ARG A 278 -18.70 2.20 -4.23
CA ARG A 278 -19.43 1.00 -4.71
C ARG A 278 -18.55 0.05 -5.54
N TYR A 279 -17.55 0.57 -6.26
CA TYR A 279 -16.59 -0.26 -6.97
C TYR A 279 -15.65 -0.97 -5.98
N LEU A 280 -15.18 -0.28 -4.94
CA LEU A 280 -14.37 -0.87 -3.86
C LEU A 280 -15.17 -1.93 -3.07
N GLU A 281 -16.44 -1.65 -2.73
CA GLU A 281 -17.40 -2.59 -2.13
C GLU A 281 -17.53 -3.87 -2.96
N LYS A 282 -17.73 -3.74 -4.30
CA LYS A 282 -17.77 -4.89 -5.22
C LYS A 282 -16.45 -5.66 -5.28
N LYS A 283 -15.31 -4.95 -5.16
CA LYS A 283 -13.95 -5.54 -5.11
C LYS A 283 -13.57 -6.10 -3.73
N GLN A 284 -14.47 -6.01 -2.74
CA GLN A 284 -14.19 -6.33 -1.33
C GLN A 284 -12.94 -5.61 -0.80
N VAL A 285 -12.79 -4.33 -1.14
CA VAL A 285 -11.80 -3.43 -0.53
C VAL A 285 -12.51 -2.59 0.54
N ILE A 286 -11.89 -2.53 1.71
CA ILE A 286 -12.28 -1.61 2.80
C ILE A 286 -11.21 -0.51 2.84
N HIS A 287 -11.65 0.75 2.71
CA HIS A 287 -10.76 1.91 2.55
C HIS A 287 -10.21 2.42 3.88
N ARG A 288 -11.01 2.40 4.94
CA ARG A 288 -10.65 2.71 6.34
C ARG A 288 -10.26 4.17 6.64
N ASP A 289 -9.92 4.96 5.63
CA ASP A 289 -9.68 6.42 5.72
C ASP A 289 -10.26 7.18 4.50
N LEU A 290 -11.56 7.02 4.26
CA LEU A 290 -12.28 7.87 3.31
C LEU A 290 -12.59 9.23 3.96
N ALA A 291 -11.97 10.28 3.44
CA ALA A 291 -12.14 11.67 3.87
C ALA A 291 -11.97 12.63 2.68
N ALA A 292 -12.47 13.87 2.73
CA ALA A 292 -12.33 14.82 1.61
C ALA A 292 -10.86 15.15 1.29
N ARG A 293 -9.92 14.96 2.23
CA ARG A 293 -8.48 15.08 1.97
C ARG A 293 -7.90 13.96 1.10
N ASN A 294 -8.50 12.77 1.13
CA ASN A 294 -8.06 11.57 0.41
C ASN A 294 -8.87 11.34 -0.87
N VAL A 295 -9.80 12.25 -1.18
CA VAL A 295 -10.40 12.38 -2.53
C VAL A 295 -9.63 13.47 -3.26
N LEU A 296 -9.05 13.14 -4.41
CA LEU A 296 -8.38 14.08 -5.30
C LEU A 296 -9.29 14.50 -6.46
N LEU A 297 -8.88 15.52 -7.22
CA LEU A 297 -9.61 16.04 -8.39
C LEU A 297 -8.76 15.92 -9.66
N ASP A 298 -9.31 15.31 -10.71
CA ASP A 298 -8.66 15.28 -12.03
C ASP A 298 -8.72 16.63 -12.75
N LYS A 299 -8.01 16.75 -13.89
CA LYS A 299 -7.97 17.96 -14.73
C LYS A 299 -9.31 18.43 -15.30
N SER A 300 -10.40 17.70 -15.03
CA SER A 300 -11.77 18.03 -15.41
C SER A 300 -12.71 18.04 -14.20
N ASP A 301 -12.14 18.29 -13.01
CA ASP A 301 -12.84 18.46 -11.73
C ASP A 301 -13.66 17.21 -11.33
N ASN A 302 -13.15 16.00 -11.61
CA ASN A 302 -13.82 14.76 -11.17
C ASN A 302 -13.08 14.11 -10.00
N CYS A 303 -13.86 13.57 -9.06
CA CYS A 303 -13.34 12.91 -7.86
C CYS A 303 -12.58 11.62 -8.18
N LYS A 304 -11.42 11.48 -7.54
CA LYS A 304 -10.53 10.32 -7.59
C LYS A 304 -10.24 9.88 -6.15
N ILE A 305 -10.80 8.74 -5.74
CA ILE A 305 -10.52 8.17 -4.42
C ILE A 305 -9.06 7.69 -4.37
N SER A 306 -8.32 8.10 -3.34
CA SER A 306 -6.87 8.00 -3.21
C SER A 306 -6.45 7.62 -1.78
N ASP A 307 -5.15 7.47 -1.58
CA ASP A 307 -4.47 7.03 -0.35
C ASP A 307 -4.97 5.67 0.17
N PHE A 308 -4.41 4.61 -0.42
CA PHE A 308 -4.76 3.24 -0.08
C PHE A 308 -3.88 2.66 1.05
N GLY A 309 -3.06 3.47 1.71
CA GLY A 309 -2.09 3.03 2.72
C GLY A 309 -2.67 2.22 3.88
N LEU A 310 -3.89 2.57 4.34
CA LEU A 310 -4.60 1.84 5.39
C LEU A 310 -5.57 0.77 4.85
N SER A 311 -5.75 0.67 3.52
CA SER A 311 -6.75 -0.18 2.88
C SER A 311 -6.39 -1.67 2.90
N LEU A 312 -7.40 -2.53 2.75
CA LEU A 312 -7.22 -3.98 2.70
C LEU A 312 -8.34 -4.69 1.93
N PHE A 313 -8.08 -5.93 1.51
CA PHE A 313 -9.09 -6.83 0.98
C PHE A 313 -9.80 -7.58 2.12
N GLY A 314 -11.12 -7.67 2.04
CA GLY A 314 -11.98 -8.40 2.97
C GLY A 314 -13.39 -7.82 3.02
N LYS A 315 -14.35 -8.60 3.55
CA LYS A 315 -15.70 -8.08 3.88
C LYS A 315 -15.75 -7.38 5.24
N LEU A 316 -14.91 -7.85 6.16
CA LEU A 316 -14.78 -7.35 7.53
C LEU A 316 -13.33 -7.55 8.00
N HIS A 317 -12.77 -6.57 8.70
CA HIS A 317 -11.50 -6.64 9.41
C HIS A 317 -11.71 -6.22 10.86
N LYS A 318 -10.91 -6.76 11.79
CA LYS A 318 -10.95 -6.37 13.21
C LYS A 318 -9.56 -5.98 13.68
N GLU A 319 -9.40 -4.69 13.93
CA GLU A 319 -8.15 -4.12 14.45
C GLU A 319 -8.06 -4.32 15.97
N GLN A 320 -6.92 -4.77 16.48
CA GLN A 320 -6.76 -4.98 17.93
C GLN A 320 -6.61 -3.66 18.70
N LYS A 321 -5.95 -2.66 18.11
CA LYS A 321 -5.68 -1.35 18.72
C LYS A 321 -5.78 -0.25 17.67
N LEU A 322 -6.66 0.73 17.88
CA LEU A 322 -6.78 1.89 17.01
C LEU A 322 -5.67 2.92 17.31
N MET A 323 -4.56 2.83 16.60
CA MET A 323 -3.42 3.76 16.69
C MET A 323 -3.41 4.73 15.50
N LYS A 324 -3.18 6.03 15.74
CA LYS A 324 -3.11 7.10 14.71
C LYS A 324 -4.32 7.21 13.74
N VAL A 325 -5.49 6.66 14.11
CA VAL A 325 -6.65 6.55 13.19
C VAL A 325 -7.45 7.86 13.02
N PRO A 326 -8.18 8.05 11.89
CA PRO A 326 -8.92 9.27 11.56
C PRO A 326 -10.25 9.41 12.34
N ILE A 327 -10.19 9.60 13.67
CA ILE A 327 -11.35 9.49 14.59
C ILE A 327 -12.62 10.24 14.15
N ARG A 328 -12.51 11.45 13.55
CA ARG A 328 -13.66 12.24 13.06
C ARG A 328 -14.45 11.57 11.92
N TRP A 329 -13.86 10.62 11.20
CA TRP A 329 -14.46 9.90 10.08
C TRP A 329 -14.89 8.46 10.42
N LEU A 330 -14.51 7.93 11.58
CA LEU A 330 -14.76 6.51 11.92
C LEU A 330 -16.18 6.24 12.45
N ALA A 331 -16.69 5.07 12.11
CA ALA A 331 -18.00 4.58 12.53
C ALA A 331 -18.03 4.14 14.01
N PRO A 332 -19.20 4.15 14.68
CA PRO A 332 -19.33 3.74 16.09
C PRO A 332 -18.83 2.32 16.34
N GLU A 333 -19.14 1.36 15.47
CA GLU A 333 -18.68 -0.03 15.61
C GLU A 333 -17.16 -0.17 15.46
N THR A 334 -16.53 0.68 14.65
CA THR A 334 -15.07 0.79 14.58
C THR A 334 -14.50 1.37 15.87
N LEU A 335 -15.03 2.50 16.31
CA LEU A 335 -14.59 3.21 17.52
C LEU A 335 -14.79 2.40 18.82
N LEU A 336 -15.79 1.52 18.88
CA LEU A 336 -16.01 0.58 19.99
C LEU A 336 -15.16 -0.70 19.88
N LYS A 337 -15.29 -1.42 18.75
CA LYS A 337 -14.90 -2.85 18.65
C LYS A 337 -13.71 -3.11 17.73
N GLY A 338 -13.13 -2.06 17.12
CA GLY A 338 -12.07 -2.15 16.12
C GLY A 338 -12.54 -2.69 14.76
N ILE A 339 -13.86 -2.79 14.54
CA ILE A 339 -14.44 -3.42 13.35
C ILE A 339 -14.45 -2.44 12.18
N TYR A 340 -13.85 -2.86 11.06
CA TYR A 340 -13.88 -2.18 9.77
C TYR A 340 -14.64 -3.05 8.76
N SER A 341 -15.47 -2.44 7.91
CA SER A 341 -16.21 -3.10 6.83
C SER A 341 -16.63 -2.07 5.78
N SER A 342 -17.21 -2.48 4.65
CA SER A 342 -17.77 -1.49 3.71
C SER A 342 -18.88 -0.64 4.33
N LYS A 343 -19.61 -1.15 5.35
CA LYS A 343 -20.58 -0.35 6.13
C LYS A 343 -19.91 0.72 6.99
N SER A 344 -18.68 0.50 7.49
CA SER A 344 -17.94 1.56 8.20
C SER A 344 -17.41 2.61 7.21
N ASP A 345 -17.07 2.22 5.99
CA ASP A 345 -16.73 3.20 4.93
C ASP A 345 -17.96 4.01 4.46
N VAL A 346 -19.17 3.44 4.46
CA VAL A 346 -20.43 4.18 4.20
C VAL A 346 -20.64 5.28 5.24
N TRP A 347 -20.32 5.03 6.51
CA TRP A 347 -20.33 6.07 7.53
C TRP A 347 -19.31 7.18 7.21
N SER A 348 -18.08 6.82 6.88
CA SER A 348 -17.04 7.78 6.48
C SER A 348 -17.48 8.62 5.26
N TYR A 349 -18.20 8.01 4.31
CA TYR A 349 -18.81 8.72 3.18
C TYR A 349 -19.87 9.74 3.62
N GLY A 350 -20.71 9.41 4.61
CA GLY A 350 -21.62 10.38 5.24
C GLY A 350 -20.88 11.57 5.88
N VAL A 351 -19.70 11.34 6.45
CA VAL A 351 -18.83 12.43 6.94
C VAL A 351 -18.26 13.26 5.78
N VAL A 352 -17.88 12.65 4.66
CA VAL A 352 -17.47 13.38 3.45
C VAL A 352 -18.63 14.19 2.84
N MET A 353 -19.87 13.72 2.94
CA MET A 353 -21.04 14.52 2.56
C MET A 353 -21.21 15.75 3.44
N PHE A 354 -20.95 15.66 4.75
CA PHE A 354 -20.88 16.84 5.61
C PHE A 354 -19.78 17.80 5.12
N GLU A 355 -18.52 17.33 5.00
CA GLU A 355 -17.38 18.15 4.53
C GLU A 355 -17.71 18.94 3.26
N VAL A 356 -18.26 18.26 2.23
CA VAL A 356 -18.58 18.88 0.92
C VAL A 356 -19.69 19.92 1.01
N PHE A 357 -20.70 19.73 1.87
CA PHE A 357 -21.84 20.64 1.94
C PHE A 357 -21.67 21.79 2.93
N SER A 358 -21.11 21.55 4.12
CA SER A 358 -20.85 22.59 5.14
C SER A 358 -19.59 23.40 4.85
N ARG A 359 -18.58 22.79 4.18
CA ARG A 359 -17.22 23.34 4.07
C ARG A 359 -16.51 23.47 5.43
N GLU A 360 -16.94 22.69 6.44
CA GLU A 360 -16.44 22.73 7.81
C GLU A 360 -15.72 21.43 8.23
N LEU A 361 -14.90 21.53 9.28
CA LEU A 361 -14.32 20.37 9.97
C LEU A 361 -15.43 19.55 10.67
N PRO A 362 -15.58 18.24 10.40
CA PRO A 362 -16.61 17.43 11.05
C PRO A 362 -16.47 17.41 12.58
N TYR A 363 -17.56 17.65 13.30
CA TYR A 363 -17.62 17.79 14.76
C TYR A 363 -16.80 18.98 15.31
N SER A 364 -16.92 20.14 14.67
CA SER A 364 -16.28 21.41 15.09
C SER A 364 -16.85 21.95 16.42
N GLU A 365 -18.10 21.61 16.73
CA GLU A 365 -18.85 22.03 17.92
C GLU A 365 -18.41 21.34 19.22
N VAL A 366 -17.68 20.22 19.12
CA VAL A 366 -17.21 19.44 20.28
C VAL A 366 -15.97 20.12 20.89
N LYS A 367 -16.20 21.17 21.69
CA LYS A 367 -15.16 21.92 22.40
C LYS A 367 -14.74 21.20 23.70
N VAL A 368 -13.51 20.68 23.75
CA VAL A 368 -12.82 20.25 24.98
C VAL A 368 -11.33 20.54 24.84
N GLU A 369 -10.76 21.24 25.83
CA GLU A 369 -9.36 21.70 25.80
C GLU A 369 -8.36 20.54 25.90
N TRP A 370 -8.55 19.63 26.86
CA TRP A 370 -7.72 18.44 27.01
C TRP A 370 -8.36 17.20 26.36
N ASN A 371 -7.79 16.80 25.22
CA ASN A 371 -8.09 15.55 24.50
C ASN A 371 -9.50 15.45 23.88
N ILE A 372 -9.84 16.44 23.05
CA ILE A 372 -10.99 16.49 22.13
C ILE A 372 -11.27 15.17 21.38
N LEU A 373 -10.23 14.41 21.00
CA LEU A 373 -10.39 13.16 20.23
C LEU A 373 -10.86 11.98 21.09
N LYS A 374 -10.43 11.89 22.36
CA LYS A 374 -10.95 10.89 23.31
C LYS A 374 -12.42 11.15 23.61
N GLU A 375 -12.80 12.42 23.80
CA GLU A 375 -14.19 12.77 24.05
C GLU A 375 -15.06 12.57 22.82
N LEU A 376 -14.64 13.02 21.63
CA LEU A 376 -15.40 12.78 20.40
C LEU A 376 -15.62 11.28 20.17
N ARG A 377 -14.59 10.45 20.39
CA ARG A 377 -14.72 8.99 20.34
C ARG A 377 -15.80 8.50 21.31
N ARG A 378 -15.82 8.99 22.56
CA ARG A 378 -16.87 8.65 23.55
C ARG A 378 -18.26 9.05 23.06
N LYS A 379 -18.45 10.29 22.60
CA LYS A 379 -19.75 10.81 22.15
C LYS A 379 -20.32 10.06 20.95
N VAL A 380 -19.52 9.84 19.91
CA VAL A 380 -19.95 9.14 18.69
C VAL A 380 -20.22 7.65 18.96
N ALA A 381 -19.38 7.02 19.77
CA ALA A 381 -19.44 5.59 20.05
C ALA A 381 -20.51 5.19 21.08
N MET A 382 -20.78 6.04 22.09
CA MET A 382 -21.59 5.69 23.27
C MET A 382 -22.79 6.62 23.51
N GLU A 383 -22.72 7.90 23.12
CA GLU A 383 -23.82 8.88 23.32
C GLU A 383 -24.68 9.10 22.06
N ASN A 384 -24.51 8.26 21.03
CA ASN A 384 -25.21 8.38 19.73
C ASN A 384 -25.02 9.74 19.02
N LEU A 385 -23.90 10.46 19.25
CA LEU A 385 -23.63 11.73 18.55
C LEU A 385 -23.45 11.49 17.03
N ARG A 386 -24.21 12.22 16.21
CA ARG A 386 -24.17 12.19 14.73
C ARG A 386 -23.98 13.61 14.19
N LEU A 387 -23.34 13.73 13.03
CA LEU A 387 -23.35 15.00 12.28
C LEU A 387 -24.77 15.25 11.78
N LYS A 388 -25.25 16.49 11.92
CA LYS A 388 -26.51 16.92 11.32
C LYS A 388 -26.28 17.37 9.89
N PRO A 389 -27.20 17.06 8.95
CA PRO A 389 -27.21 17.68 7.63
C PRO A 389 -27.20 19.22 7.74
N PRO A 390 -26.31 19.94 7.02
CA PRO A 390 -26.30 21.40 7.00
C PRO A 390 -27.62 21.98 6.49
N ASN A 391 -28.01 23.18 6.95
CA ASN A 391 -29.30 23.80 6.59
C ASN A 391 -29.50 23.95 5.07
N GLU A 392 -28.43 24.27 4.34
CA GLU A 392 -28.41 24.42 2.88
C GLU A 392 -28.37 23.08 2.11
N MET A 393 -28.22 21.93 2.79
CA MET A 393 -28.20 20.63 2.14
C MET A 393 -29.61 20.30 1.60
N PRO A 394 -29.75 20.11 0.27
CA PRO A 394 -31.03 19.76 -0.32
C PRO A 394 -31.57 18.45 0.23
N ASP A 395 -32.88 18.37 0.28
CA ASP A 395 -33.64 17.32 0.94
C ASP A 395 -33.29 15.89 0.47
N GLU A 396 -32.80 15.71 -0.75
CA GLU A 396 -32.46 14.38 -1.26
C GLU A 396 -30.99 13.99 -1.02
N ASP A 397 -30.08 14.95 -0.89
CA ASP A 397 -28.72 14.70 -0.38
C ASP A 397 -28.76 14.45 1.13
N ARG A 398 -29.61 15.20 1.85
CA ARG A 398 -29.94 15.01 3.27
C ARG A 398 -30.35 13.58 3.58
N LYS A 399 -31.33 13.06 2.84
CA LYS A 399 -31.83 11.67 2.98
C LYS A 399 -30.74 10.63 2.71
N VAL A 400 -29.77 10.92 1.83
CA VAL A 400 -28.60 10.03 1.61
C VAL A 400 -27.60 10.10 2.76
N MET A 401 -27.33 11.29 3.31
CA MET A 401 -26.45 11.47 4.47
C MET A 401 -27.03 10.78 5.72
N GLU A 402 -28.34 10.87 5.94
CA GLU A 402 -29.06 10.20 7.02
C GLU A 402 -28.91 8.66 6.92
N MET A 403 -29.11 8.08 5.72
CA MET A 403 -28.89 6.65 5.42
C MET A 403 -27.45 6.16 5.71
N CYS A 404 -26.48 7.07 5.88
CA CYS A 404 -25.09 6.73 6.21
C CYS A 404 -24.81 6.68 7.72
N PHE A 405 -25.67 7.28 8.56
CA PHE A 405 -25.47 7.39 10.02
C PHE A 405 -26.39 6.50 10.87
N GLU A 406 -27.25 5.73 10.21
CA GLU A 406 -27.99 4.59 10.77
C GLU A 406 -27.08 3.57 11.50
N PRO A 407 -27.65 2.75 12.43
CA PRO A 407 -27.01 1.56 12.99
C PRO A 407 -26.49 0.64 11.89
N VAL A 408 -25.40 -0.10 12.14
CA VAL A 408 -24.65 -0.83 11.09
C VAL A 408 -25.49 -1.90 10.37
N GLU A 409 -26.55 -2.38 11.03
CA GLU A 409 -27.58 -3.29 10.54
C GLU A 409 -28.49 -2.66 9.48
N ASN A 410 -28.90 -1.40 9.68
CA ASN A 410 -29.83 -0.65 8.83
C ASN A 410 -29.13 0.27 7.81
N ARG A 411 -27.88 0.66 8.09
CA ARG A 411 -27.06 1.58 7.28
C ARG A 411 -26.98 1.08 5.84
N ALA A 412 -27.12 1.98 4.87
CA ALA A 412 -27.16 1.61 3.46
C ALA A 412 -25.86 0.93 2.95
N SER A 413 -25.94 0.25 1.81
CA SER A 413 -24.78 -0.12 0.97
C SER A 413 -24.45 1.00 -0.02
N PHE A 414 -23.25 0.97 -0.60
CA PHE A 414 -22.93 1.90 -1.70
C PHE A 414 -23.72 1.58 -2.98
N VAL A 415 -24.24 0.35 -3.14
CA VAL A 415 -25.25 0.01 -4.16
C VAL A 415 -26.53 0.81 -3.98
N GLU A 416 -27.09 0.85 -2.77
CA GLU A 416 -28.35 1.55 -2.47
C GLU A 416 -28.21 3.07 -2.56
N ILE A 417 -27.10 3.62 -2.04
CA ILE A 417 -26.74 5.03 -2.20
C ILE A 417 -26.66 5.41 -3.68
N CYS A 418 -25.97 4.58 -4.49
CA CYS A 418 -25.90 4.80 -5.94
C CYS A 418 -27.25 4.65 -6.66
N LYS A 419 -28.18 3.82 -6.15
CA LYS A 419 -29.54 3.72 -6.67
C LYS A 419 -30.31 5.02 -6.37
N LYS A 420 -30.33 5.47 -5.12
CA LYS A 420 -30.98 6.72 -4.71
C LYS A 420 -30.54 7.90 -5.58
N TYR A 421 -29.24 8.04 -5.83
CA TYR A 421 -28.71 9.07 -6.72
C TYR A 421 -29.02 8.90 -8.21
N LYS A 422 -29.35 7.69 -8.70
CA LYS A 422 -29.85 7.51 -10.08
C LYS A 422 -31.27 8.04 -10.19
N ASP A 423 -32.14 7.65 -9.26
CA ASP A 423 -33.57 7.97 -9.25
C ASP A 423 -33.79 9.50 -9.29
N LEU A 424 -32.93 10.26 -8.61
CA LEU A 424 -32.85 11.74 -8.63
C LEU A 424 -32.35 12.37 -9.96
N THR A 425 -32.00 11.57 -10.96
CA THR A 425 -31.56 12.02 -12.29
C THR A 425 -32.24 11.28 -13.43
N SER A 426 -33.23 10.44 -13.14
CA SER A 426 -34.26 10.12 -14.12
C SER A 426 -35.05 11.41 -14.41
N PRO A 427 -35.38 11.74 -15.66
CA PRO A 427 -36.35 12.80 -15.91
C PRO A 427 -37.67 12.43 -15.24
N LEU A 428 -38.38 13.41 -14.68
CA LEU A 428 -39.76 13.23 -14.24
C LEU A 428 -40.58 12.68 -15.42
N PRO A 429 -41.56 11.79 -15.19
CA PRO A 429 -42.48 11.37 -16.24
C PRO A 429 -43.07 12.61 -16.90
N SER A 430 -42.86 12.76 -18.22
CA SER A 430 -43.36 13.93 -18.95
C SER A 430 -44.87 14.03 -18.80
N TRP A 431 -45.41 15.26 -18.75
CA TRP A 431 -46.85 15.49 -18.53
C TRP A 431 -47.74 14.68 -19.49
N ASN A 432 -47.29 14.46 -20.73
CA ASN A 432 -47.92 13.61 -21.74
C ASN A 432 -48.16 12.16 -21.24
N GLY A 433 -47.25 11.61 -20.44
CA GLY A 433 -47.37 10.27 -19.85
C GLY A 433 -48.34 10.17 -18.65
N LEU A 434 -48.74 11.31 -18.08
CA LEU A 434 -49.84 11.41 -17.11
C LEU A 434 -51.16 11.69 -17.83
N ALA A 435 -51.17 12.59 -18.81
CA ALA A 435 -52.34 12.88 -19.65
C ALA A 435 -52.88 11.59 -20.31
N ASN A 436 -52.02 10.78 -20.91
CA ASN A 436 -52.40 9.51 -21.54
C ASN A 436 -52.96 8.45 -20.55
N ARG A 437 -52.83 8.64 -19.23
CA ARG A 437 -53.49 7.79 -18.21
C ARG A 437 -54.83 8.35 -17.73
N LEU A 438 -55.03 9.67 -17.82
CA LEU A 438 -56.26 10.34 -17.42
C LEU A 438 -57.30 10.33 -18.56
N VAL A 439 -56.86 10.48 -19.82
CA VAL A 439 -57.74 10.41 -21.00
C VAL A 439 -58.36 9.01 -21.18
N GLY A 440 -57.68 7.95 -20.72
CA GLY A 440 -58.16 6.56 -20.79
C GLY A 440 -59.36 6.20 -19.89
N ILE A 441 -59.96 7.18 -19.20
CA ILE A 441 -61.12 6.99 -18.30
C ILE A 441 -62.39 7.66 -18.89
N GLY A 442 -62.28 8.36 -20.03
CA GLY A 442 -63.29 9.32 -20.51
C GLY A 442 -64.17 8.91 -21.70
N SER A 443 -64.50 7.64 -21.92
CA SER A 443 -65.39 7.24 -23.04
C SER A 443 -66.11 5.90 -22.80
N ALA A 444 -67.21 5.92 -22.05
CA ALA A 444 -68.07 4.74 -21.82
C ALA A 444 -69.53 5.09 -21.38
N VAL A 445 -70.20 5.99 -22.13
CA VAL A 445 -71.67 6.09 -22.25
C VAL A 445 -71.98 6.42 -23.70
#